data_AF-A0A0M7G6X1-F1
#
_entry.id   AF-A0A0M7G6X1-F1
#
_cell.length_a   1.000
_cell.length_b   1.000
_cell.length_c   1.000
_cell.angle_alpha   90.00
_cell.angle_beta   90.00
_cell.angle_gamma   90.00
#
_symmetry.space_group_name_H-M   'P 1'
#
loop_
_entity.id
_entity.type
_entity.pdbx_description
1 polymer ?
#
loop_
_entity_poly.entity_id
_entity_poly.type
_entity_poly.pdbx_seq_one_letter_code
_entity_poly.pdbx_strand_id
1 'polypeptide(L)'
;MNFEHLRAVGGDVPCRLAQLARDMPGKYVLIAELDRPMLVTQDMRQDLPPLSDERRERLENSGYSATILEAIGSDAEASIYENADLKPETVNGKDVLIRDDIDYDREDVFGKTNLERMRDGRAPLDDSGKPIELHHIGQSQDSPLAELTGSEHRGNGNDNILHNKLKESEIDRGNFGDERGDHWKARASQIDSQRDQETS
;
A
#
# COMPACT_ATOMS: atom_id res chain seq x y z
N MET A 1 -12.63 -20.74 -72.59
CA MET A 1 -11.26 -21.26 -72.71
C MET A 1 -11.07 -22.26 -71.57
N ASN A 2 -10.79 -23.51 -71.91
CA ASN A 2 -10.33 -24.52 -70.94
C ASN A 2 -8.92 -24.16 -70.49
N PHE A 3 -8.59 -24.41 -69.22
CA PHE A 3 -7.33 -25.03 -68.81
C PHE A 3 -7.52 -25.62 -67.40
N GLU A 4 -7.94 -26.88 -67.37
CA GLU A 4 -7.35 -27.82 -66.41
C GLU A 4 -5.83 -27.75 -66.58
N HIS A 5 -5.07 -27.45 -65.52
CA HIS A 5 -3.86 -28.15 -65.08
C HIS A 5 -3.10 -27.29 -64.05
N LEU A 6 -3.16 -27.65 -62.77
CA LEU A 6 -2.02 -27.52 -61.88
C LEU A 6 -2.15 -28.58 -60.79
N ARG A 7 -1.63 -29.78 -61.09
CA ARG A 7 -1.37 -30.81 -60.09
C ARG A 7 -0.23 -30.33 -59.19
N ALA A 8 -0.52 -30.14 -57.90
CA ALA A 8 0.47 -30.26 -56.85
C ALA A 8 0.38 -31.69 -56.29
N VAL A 9 1.42 -32.47 -56.53
CA VAL A 9 1.62 -33.80 -55.95
C VAL A 9 2.39 -33.62 -54.65
N GLY A 10 1.88 -34.15 -53.54
CA GLY A 10 2.71 -34.46 -52.36
C GLY A 10 2.06 -34.18 -51.01
N GLY A 11 1.60 -35.25 -50.35
CA GLY A 11 1.55 -35.37 -48.88
C GLY A 11 0.48 -34.55 -48.17
N ASP A 12 -0.73 -35.11 -48.07
CA ASP A 12 -1.83 -34.59 -47.26
C ASP A 12 -1.61 -34.88 -45.76
N VAL A 13 -0.53 -34.33 -45.20
CA VAL A 13 -0.39 -34.22 -43.74
C VAL A 13 -0.89 -32.83 -43.38
N PRO A 14 -2.09 -32.70 -42.80
CA PRO A 14 -2.59 -31.39 -42.41
C PRO A 14 -1.58 -30.77 -41.45
N CYS A 15 -1.14 -29.55 -41.79
CA CYS A 15 -0.20 -28.78 -40.98
C CYS A 15 -0.70 -28.76 -39.53
N ARG A 16 0.19 -28.95 -38.55
CA ARG A 16 -0.16 -28.98 -37.11
C ARG A 16 -1.01 -27.77 -36.69
N LEU A 17 -0.78 -26.63 -37.35
CA LEU A 17 -1.55 -25.39 -37.20
C LEU A 17 -3.01 -25.51 -37.65
N ALA A 18 -3.29 -26.24 -38.73
CA ALA A 18 -4.63 -26.47 -39.27
C ALA A 18 -5.42 -27.54 -38.50
N GLN A 19 -4.75 -28.39 -37.72
CA GLN A 19 -5.41 -29.26 -36.72
C GLN A 19 -5.76 -28.48 -35.46
N LEU A 20 -4.83 -27.66 -34.95
CA LEU A 20 -5.06 -26.80 -33.77
C LEU A 20 -6.25 -25.83 -33.96
N ALA A 21 -6.40 -25.30 -35.17
CA ALA A 21 -7.50 -24.39 -35.53
C ALA A 21 -8.87 -25.08 -35.62
N ARG A 22 -8.90 -26.40 -35.89
CA ARG A 22 -10.14 -27.19 -35.95
C ARG A 22 -10.61 -27.65 -34.57
N ASP A 23 -9.67 -27.87 -33.64
CA ASP A 23 -9.95 -28.29 -32.26
C ASP A 23 -10.36 -27.13 -31.32
N MET A 24 -10.41 -25.88 -31.80
CA MET A 24 -10.96 -24.74 -31.06
C MET A 24 -12.28 -24.25 -31.66
N PRO A 25 -13.42 -24.91 -31.35
CA PRO A 25 -14.73 -24.36 -31.71
C PRO A 25 -15.01 -23.12 -30.85
N GLY A 26 -15.09 -21.95 -31.49
CA GLY A 26 -15.89 -20.84 -30.98
C GLY A 26 -15.38 -20.08 -29.75
N LYS A 27 -14.07 -20.00 -29.50
CA LYS A 27 -13.53 -18.93 -28.63
C LYS A 27 -13.25 -17.69 -29.47
N TYR A 28 -14.30 -17.01 -29.88
CA TYR A 28 -14.21 -15.60 -30.26
C TYR A 28 -13.81 -14.88 -28.97
N VAL A 29 -12.51 -14.65 -28.79
CA VAL A 29 -12.04 -13.70 -27.78
C VAL A 29 -12.62 -12.37 -28.24
N LEU A 30 -13.60 -11.84 -27.52
CA LEU A 30 -14.14 -10.51 -27.81
C LEU A 30 -12.96 -9.55 -27.73
N ILE A 31 -12.50 -9.05 -28.89
CA ILE A 31 -11.36 -8.12 -28.95
C ILE A 31 -11.65 -6.87 -28.10
N ALA A 32 -12.94 -6.50 -27.97
CA ALA A 32 -13.41 -5.45 -27.08
C ALA A 32 -13.27 -5.76 -25.57
N GLU A 33 -13.14 -7.03 -25.16
CA GLU A 33 -12.84 -7.42 -23.77
C GLU A 33 -11.34 -7.38 -23.48
N LEU A 34 -10.47 -7.62 -24.47
CA LEU A 34 -9.02 -7.45 -24.35
C LEU A 34 -8.62 -5.96 -24.22
N ASP A 35 -9.38 -5.08 -24.86
CA ASP A 35 -9.15 -3.63 -24.85
C ASP A 35 -9.80 -2.93 -23.63
N ARG A 36 -10.47 -3.69 -22.76
CA ARG A 36 -10.84 -3.17 -21.45
C ARG A 36 -9.56 -3.01 -20.65
N PRO A 37 -9.27 -1.83 -20.09
CA PRO A 37 -8.20 -1.73 -19.11
C PRO A 37 -8.52 -2.74 -18.00
N MET A 38 -7.59 -3.65 -17.72
CA MET A 38 -7.70 -4.50 -16.53
C MET A 38 -7.72 -3.58 -15.33
N LEU A 39 -8.90 -3.22 -14.85
CA LEU A 39 -9.04 -2.74 -13.49
C LEU A 39 -8.69 -3.94 -12.63
N VAL A 40 -7.50 -3.92 -12.04
CA VAL A 40 -7.13 -4.84 -10.96
C VAL A 40 -8.07 -4.53 -9.80
N THR A 41 -9.25 -5.15 -9.80
CA THR A 41 -10.19 -5.11 -8.70
C THR A 41 -9.76 -6.16 -7.67
N GLN A 42 -9.95 -5.88 -6.38
CA GLN A 42 -9.62 -6.85 -5.32
C GLN A 42 -10.26 -8.23 -5.53
N ASP A 43 -11.41 -8.28 -6.18
CA ASP A 43 -12.12 -9.51 -6.56
C ASP A 43 -11.33 -10.44 -7.51
N MET A 44 -10.39 -9.88 -8.29
CA MET A 44 -9.55 -10.64 -9.22
C MET A 44 -8.15 -10.96 -8.66
N ARG A 45 -7.84 -10.52 -7.43
CA ARG A 45 -6.58 -10.89 -6.78
C ARG A 45 -6.68 -12.32 -6.26
N GLN A 46 -5.69 -13.14 -6.59
CA GLN A 46 -5.32 -14.25 -5.70
C GLN A 46 -4.84 -13.64 -4.37
N ASP A 47 -5.17 -14.28 -3.24
CA ASP A 47 -4.74 -13.84 -1.91
C ASP A 47 -3.27 -13.43 -1.92
N LEU A 48 -2.98 -12.24 -1.36
CA LEU A 48 -1.61 -11.77 -1.26
C LEU A 48 -0.80 -12.79 -0.44
N PRO A 49 0.44 -13.11 -0.85
CA PRO A 49 1.24 -14.05 -0.10
C PRO A 49 1.40 -13.55 1.34
N PRO A 50 1.18 -14.44 2.34
CA PRO A 50 1.36 -14.07 3.73
C PRO A 50 2.82 -13.70 3.98
N LEU A 51 3.04 -12.92 5.03
CA LEU A 51 4.38 -12.50 5.44
C LEU A 51 5.25 -13.75 5.73
N SER A 52 6.37 -13.89 5.02
CA SER A 52 7.29 -15.03 5.18
C SER A 52 8.07 -14.92 6.49
N ASP A 53 8.41 -16.06 7.11
CA ASP A 53 9.16 -16.09 8.39
C ASP A 53 10.50 -15.34 8.30
N GLU A 54 11.24 -15.48 7.19
CA GLU A 54 12.50 -14.75 6.95
C GLU A 54 12.28 -13.21 6.92
N ARG A 55 11.13 -12.76 6.40
CA ARG A 55 10.77 -11.34 6.35
C ARG A 55 10.40 -10.84 7.75
N ARG A 56 9.67 -11.65 8.52
CA ARG A 56 9.33 -11.36 9.93
C ARG A 56 10.58 -11.16 10.76
N GLU A 57 11.54 -12.08 10.66
CA GLU A 57 12.80 -12.02 11.40
C GLU A 57 13.63 -10.79 11.00
N ARG A 58 13.65 -10.41 9.72
CA ARG A 58 14.33 -9.18 9.28
C ARG A 58 13.70 -7.92 9.90
N LEU A 59 12.38 -7.83 9.88
CA LEU A 59 11.66 -6.69 10.44
C LEU A 59 11.83 -6.61 11.95
N GLU A 60 11.80 -7.75 12.65
CA GLU A 60 12.10 -7.86 14.08
C GLU A 60 13.51 -7.35 14.40
N ASN A 61 14.52 -7.78 13.62
CA ASN A 61 15.89 -7.28 13.73
C ASN A 61 16.02 -5.78 13.39
N SER A 62 15.08 -5.23 12.63
CA SER A 62 15.01 -3.80 12.30
C SER A 62 14.30 -2.98 13.39
N GLY A 63 13.85 -3.62 14.48
CA GLY A 63 13.23 -2.98 15.64
C GLY A 63 11.70 -2.99 15.65
N TYR A 64 11.06 -3.68 14.69
CA TYR A 64 9.60 -3.76 14.65
C TYR A 64 9.08 -4.57 15.85
N SER A 65 8.08 -4.05 16.55
CA SER A 65 7.48 -4.76 17.67
C SER A 65 6.73 -6.02 17.19
N ALA A 66 6.60 -7.02 18.06
CA ALA A 66 5.83 -8.22 17.75
C ALA A 66 4.39 -7.87 17.34
N THR A 67 3.80 -6.84 17.95
CA THR A 67 2.44 -6.36 17.63
C THR A 67 2.35 -5.83 16.20
N ILE A 68 3.36 -5.10 15.71
CA ILE A 68 3.41 -4.66 14.30
C ILE A 68 3.55 -5.87 13.37
N LEU A 69 4.43 -6.81 13.69
CA LEU A 69 4.65 -8.01 12.88
C LEU A 69 3.41 -8.91 12.81
N GLU A 70 2.64 -9.02 13.88
CA GLU A 70 1.36 -9.75 13.90
C GLU A 70 0.25 -9.01 13.15
N ALA A 71 0.28 -7.68 13.14
CA ALA A 71 -0.69 -6.87 12.40
C ALA A 71 -0.45 -6.88 10.88
N ILE A 72 0.81 -6.97 10.44
CA ILE A 72 1.16 -7.04 9.01
C ILE A 72 0.65 -8.37 8.43
N GLY A 73 -0.32 -8.28 7.53
CA GLY A 73 -0.97 -9.45 6.95
C GLY A 73 -0.25 -10.06 5.75
N SER A 74 0.60 -9.29 5.06
CA SER A 74 1.19 -9.71 3.78
C SER A 74 2.59 -9.15 3.55
N ASP A 75 3.36 -9.85 2.70
CA ASP A 75 4.70 -9.40 2.30
C ASP A 75 4.67 -8.11 1.45
N ALA A 76 3.60 -7.91 0.68
CA ALA A 76 3.38 -6.69 -0.09
C ALA A 76 3.15 -5.48 0.82
N GLU A 77 2.42 -5.67 1.92
CA GLU A 77 2.20 -4.62 2.93
C GLU A 77 3.51 -4.25 3.65
N ALA A 78 4.29 -5.24 4.10
CA ALA A 78 5.62 -5.00 4.68
C ALA A 78 6.53 -4.21 3.72
N SER A 79 6.50 -4.56 2.43
CA SER A 79 7.28 -3.86 1.41
C SER A 79 6.93 -2.38 1.32
N ILE A 80 5.67 -1.98 1.54
CA ILE A 80 5.28 -0.57 1.49
C ILE A 80 5.92 0.20 2.65
N TYR A 81 5.90 -0.37 3.85
CA TYR A 81 6.50 0.26 5.03
C TYR A 81 8.03 0.34 4.93
N GLU A 82 8.69 -0.71 4.43
CA GLU A 82 10.14 -0.69 4.18
C GLU A 82 10.51 0.35 3.11
N ASN A 83 9.75 0.45 2.01
CA ASN A 83 10.01 1.44 0.97
C ASN A 83 9.75 2.88 1.43
N ALA A 84 8.90 3.06 2.45
CA ALA A 84 8.59 4.35 3.06
C ALA A 84 9.59 4.77 4.16
N ASP A 85 10.63 3.94 4.42
CA ASP A 85 11.66 4.15 5.45
C ASP A 85 11.07 4.41 6.85
N LEU A 86 9.98 3.72 7.20
CA LEU A 86 9.31 3.94 8.48
C LEU A 86 10.06 3.31 9.64
N LYS A 87 10.11 4.05 10.75
CA LYS A 87 10.75 3.61 12.00
C LYS A 87 9.70 3.20 13.03
N PRO A 88 9.86 2.06 13.70
CA PRO A 88 8.98 1.67 14.80
C PRO A 88 9.27 2.52 16.03
N GLU A 89 8.25 3.21 16.54
CA GLU A 89 8.29 3.98 17.77
C GLU A 89 6.98 3.84 18.54
N THR A 90 6.99 4.12 19.84
CA THR A 90 5.77 4.09 20.65
C THR A 90 5.28 5.52 20.87
N VAL A 91 4.11 5.85 20.33
CA VAL A 91 3.45 7.15 20.48
C VAL A 91 2.15 6.96 21.25
N ASN A 92 1.96 7.73 22.32
CA ASN A 92 0.76 7.64 23.17
C ASN A 92 0.49 6.22 23.74
N GLY A 93 1.53 5.41 23.94
CA GLY A 93 1.42 4.02 24.42
C GLY A 93 0.92 3.02 23.37
N LYS A 94 0.77 3.43 22.10
CA LYS A 94 0.55 2.55 20.96
C LYS A 94 1.83 2.44 20.12
N ASP A 95 2.03 1.27 19.52
CA ASP A 95 3.10 1.07 18.54
C ASP A 95 2.73 1.74 17.22
N VAL A 96 3.64 2.56 16.70
CA VAL A 96 3.46 3.34 15.48
C VAL A 96 4.71 3.26 14.61
N LEU A 97 4.50 3.07 13.31
CA LEU A 97 5.54 3.27 12.30
C LEU A 97 5.56 4.76 11.92
N ILE A 98 6.51 5.49 12.49
CA ILE A 98 6.68 6.92 12.30
C ILE A 98 7.61 7.22 11.12
N ARG A 99 7.49 8.43 10.60
CA ARG A 99 8.43 9.00 9.63
C ARG A 99 9.41 9.95 10.31
N ASP A 100 10.69 9.92 9.91
CA ASP A 100 11.69 10.88 10.36
C ASP A 100 12.11 11.90 9.29
N ASP A 101 11.59 11.81 8.09
CA ASP A 101 11.83 12.76 6.99
C ASP A 101 10.97 14.04 7.08
N ILE A 102 10.23 14.22 8.17
CA ILE A 102 9.33 15.35 8.39
C ILE A 102 10.13 16.56 8.91
N ASP A 103 10.15 17.64 8.14
CA ASP A 103 10.65 18.93 8.63
C ASP A 103 9.61 19.60 9.54
N TYR A 104 9.89 19.60 10.85
CA TYR A 104 8.98 20.17 11.85
C TYR A 104 8.93 21.70 11.86
N ASP A 105 9.97 22.37 11.36
CA ASP A 105 10.07 23.83 11.33
C ASP A 105 9.54 24.41 10.01
N ARG A 106 9.19 23.54 9.05
CA ARG A 106 8.53 23.93 7.80
C ARG A 106 7.21 24.62 8.05
N GLU A 107 7.06 25.81 7.48
CA GLU A 107 5.83 26.60 7.53
C GLU A 107 4.86 26.22 6.41
N ASP A 108 3.56 26.12 6.73
CA ASP A 108 2.48 26.08 5.76
C ASP A 108 2.25 27.46 5.13
N VAL A 109 1.40 27.54 4.10
CA VAL A 109 0.98 28.78 3.42
C VAL A 109 0.38 29.83 4.37
N PHE A 110 -0.01 29.43 5.58
CA PHE A 110 -0.54 30.29 6.63
C PHE A 110 0.51 30.75 7.67
N GLY A 111 1.79 30.38 7.49
CA GLY A 111 2.87 30.72 8.42
C GLY A 111 2.86 29.91 9.72
N LYS A 112 2.22 28.73 9.72
CA LYS A 112 2.24 27.79 10.85
C LYS A 112 3.24 26.68 10.59
N THR A 113 4.10 26.38 11.55
CA THR A 113 5.05 25.27 11.42
C THR A 113 4.36 23.92 11.52
N ASN A 114 5.00 22.87 11.00
CA ASN A 114 4.52 21.50 11.16
C ASN A 114 4.37 21.10 12.62
N LEU A 115 5.28 21.54 13.50
CA LEU A 115 5.17 21.31 14.93
C LEU A 115 3.92 21.97 15.53
N GLU A 116 3.62 23.21 15.15
CA GLU A 116 2.40 23.90 15.59
C GLU A 116 1.13 23.21 15.08
N ARG A 117 1.14 22.72 13.84
CA ARG A 117 0.03 21.92 13.30
C ARG A 117 -0.19 20.67 14.14
N MET A 118 0.87 19.95 14.49
CA MET A 118 0.79 18.73 15.30
C MET A 118 0.27 19.03 16.71
N ARG A 119 0.68 20.14 17.33
CA ARG A 119 0.13 20.61 18.62
C ARG A 119 -1.36 20.94 18.54
N ASP A 120 -1.84 21.44 17.40
CA ASP A 120 -3.26 21.64 17.11
C ASP A 120 -4.01 20.31 16.80
N GLY A 121 -3.32 19.16 16.82
CA GLY A 121 -3.87 17.86 16.42
C GLY A 121 -4.05 17.69 14.90
N ARG A 122 -3.34 18.49 14.11
CA ARG A 122 -3.37 18.44 12.64
C ARG A 122 -2.13 17.70 12.14
N ALA A 123 -2.32 16.97 11.05
CA ALA A 123 -1.19 16.29 10.39
C ALA A 123 -0.14 17.31 9.91
N PRO A 124 1.15 16.99 10.10
CA PRO A 124 2.23 17.74 9.47
C PRO A 124 2.18 17.55 7.94
N LEU A 125 2.84 18.45 7.24
CA LEU A 125 3.00 18.44 5.80
C LEU A 125 4.33 17.80 5.42
N ASP A 126 4.31 16.96 4.40
CA ASP A 126 5.51 16.39 3.79
C ASP A 126 6.29 17.46 2.98
N ASP A 127 7.42 17.04 2.38
CA ASP A 127 8.22 17.94 1.54
C ASP A 127 7.46 18.47 0.31
N SER A 128 6.43 17.74 -0.13
CA SER A 128 5.53 18.15 -1.21
C SER A 128 4.40 19.09 -0.75
N GLY A 129 4.34 19.44 0.54
CA GLY A 129 3.26 20.26 1.11
C GLY A 129 1.93 19.53 1.28
N LYS A 130 1.93 18.19 1.23
CA LYS A 130 0.74 17.35 1.43
C LYS A 130 0.69 16.83 2.87
N PRO A 131 -0.51 16.74 3.46
CA PRO A 131 -0.66 16.20 4.82
C PRO A 131 -0.30 14.71 4.85
N ILE A 132 0.40 14.31 5.91
CA ILE A 132 0.68 12.91 6.20
C ILE A 132 -0.62 12.22 6.67
N GLU A 133 -0.86 11.02 6.17
CA GLU A 133 -2.02 10.22 6.51
C GLU A 133 -1.62 9.13 7.53
N LEU A 134 -2.51 8.88 8.51
CA LEU A 134 -2.38 7.71 9.40
C LEU A 134 -3.13 6.53 8.79
N HIS A 135 -2.51 5.36 8.85
CA HIS A 135 -3.05 4.08 8.42
C HIS A 135 -3.06 3.08 9.58
N HIS A 136 -4.13 2.29 9.73
CA HIS A 136 -4.18 1.19 10.71
C HIS A 136 -3.67 -0.10 10.06
N ILE A 137 -2.59 -0.65 10.59
CA ILE A 137 -1.98 -1.88 10.08
C ILE A 137 -2.93 -3.05 10.35
N GLY A 138 -3.35 -3.81 9.34
CA GLY A 138 -4.27 -4.95 9.54
C GLY A 138 -5.78 -4.60 9.69
N GLN A 139 -6.15 -3.32 9.52
CA GLN A 139 -7.54 -2.83 9.50
C GLN A 139 -8.37 -3.09 10.77
N SER A 140 -7.73 -3.14 11.95
CA SER A 140 -8.41 -3.28 13.24
C SER A 140 -8.31 -1.97 14.05
N GLN A 141 -9.15 -1.78 15.07
CA GLN A 141 -9.13 -0.55 15.88
C GLN A 141 -7.99 -0.53 16.92
N ASP A 142 -7.63 -1.70 17.45
CA ASP A 142 -6.54 -1.88 18.40
C ASP A 142 -5.18 -2.12 17.73
N SER A 143 -5.12 -2.09 16.41
CA SER A 143 -3.88 -2.34 15.67
C SER A 143 -2.94 -1.14 15.66
N PRO A 144 -1.63 -1.37 15.50
CA PRO A 144 -0.65 -0.30 15.37
C PRO A 144 -0.93 0.61 14.17
N LEU A 145 -0.40 1.84 14.25
CA LEU A 145 -0.55 2.86 13.22
C LEU A 145 0.69 2.96 12.34
N ALA A 146 0.54 3.47 11.13
CA ALA A 146 1.63 3.83 10.24
C ALA A 146 1.41 5.23 9.64
N GLU A 147 2.46 6.04 9.66
CA GLU A 147 2.51 7.36 9.05
C GLU A 147 2.93 7.23 7.58
N LEU A 148 2.01 7.47 6.66
CA LEU A 148 2.25 7.34 5.22
C LEU A 148 1.92 8.64 4.50
N THR A 149 2.68 8.97 3.47
CA THR A 149 2.27 10.04 2.55
C THR A 149 1.05 9.58 1.74
N GLY A 150 0.24 10.52 1.25
CA GLY A 150 -0.92 10.16 0.40
C GLY A 150 -0.52 9.36 -0.86
N SER A 151 0.70 9.54 -1.35
CA SER A 151 1.26 8.77 -2.47
C SER A 151 1.59 7.34 -2.07
N GLU A 152 2.10 7.09 -0.87
CA GLU A 152 2.40 5.73 -0.40
C GLU A 152 1.14 5.01 0.09
N HIS A 153 0.19 5.75 0.66
CA HIS A 153 -1.04 5.19 1.18
C HIS A 153 -2.02 4.78 0.06
N ARG A 154 -2.15 5.61 -0.98
CA ARG A 154 -3.15 5.39 -2.05
C ARG A 154 -2.57 5.32 -3.46
N GLY A 155 -1.34 5.75 -3.66
CA GLY A 155 -0.70 5.77 -4.97
C GLY A 155 -0.29 4.38 -5.44
N ASN A 156 -0.03 4.25 -6.74
CA ASN A 156 0.52 3.06 -7.40
C ASN A 156 -0.18 1.72 -7.11
N GLY A 157 -1.45 1.74 -6.71
CA GLY A 157 -2.21 0.53 -6.34
C GLY A 157 -2.01 0.07 -4.89
N ASN A 158 -1.29 0.84 -4.06
CA ASN A 158 -1.11 0.59 -2.64
C ASN A 158 -2.44 0.65 -1.87
N ASP A 159 -3.39 1.48 -2.30
CA ASP A 159 -4.76 1.51 -1.74
C ASP A 159 -5.37 0.10 -1.70
N ASN A 160 -5.17 -0.68 -2.76
CA ASN A 160 -5.71 -2.04 -2.83
C ASN A 160 -4.93 -3.04 -1.96
N ILE A 161 -3.67 -2.75 -1.62
CA ILE A 161 -2.83 -3.60 -0.75
C ILE A 161 -3.16 -3.33 0.72
N LEU A 162 -3.20 -2.05 1.10
CA LEU A 162 -3.38 -1.60 2.48
C LEU A 162 -4.84 -1.66 2.95
N HIS A 163 -5.81 -1.40 2.06
CA HIS A 163 -7.24 -1.47 2.41
C HIS A 163 -7.89 -2.69 1.79
N ASN A 164 -7.93 -3.82 2.48
CA ASN A 164 -8.70 -4.96 2.00
C ASN A 164 -10.22 -4.72 2.20
N LYS A 165 -10.91 -4.32 1.12
CA LYS A 165 -12.35 -3.99 1.08
C LYS A 165 -13.25 -5.22 1.16
N LEU A 166 -12.68 -6.42 1.07
CA LEU A 166 -13.39 -7.69 1.29
C LEU A 166 -13.53 -8.02 2.79
N LYS A 167 -12.67 -7.44 3.64
CA LYS A 167 -12.76 -7.55 5.10
C LYS A 167 -13.62 -6.39 5.61
N GLU A 168 -14.58 -6.66 6.48
CA GLU A 168 -15.30 -5.60 7.18
C GLU A 168 -14.29 -4.80 8.01
N SER A 169 -14.21 -3.49 7.77
CA SER A 169 -13.37 -2.61 8.57
C SER A 169 -13.99 -2.48 9.97
N GLU A 170 -13.26 -2.89 11.00
CA GLU A 170 -13.71 -2.80 12.40
C GLU A 170 -13.48 -1.40 13.00
N ILE A 171 -13.12 -0.41 12.18
CA ILE A 171 -12.69 0.92 12.61
C ILE A 171 -13.89 1.88 12.63
N ASP A 172 -14.16 2.48 13.80
CA ASP A 172 -15.08 3.60 13.92
C ASP A 172 -14.45 4.89 13.35
N ARG A 173 -15.04 5.42 12.27
CA ARG A 173 -14.52 6.59 11.56
C ARG A 173 -14.57 7.89 12.38
N GLY A 174 -15.50 8.00 13.32
CA GLY A 174 -15.58 9.16 14.22
C GLY A 174 -14.44 9.11 15.22
N ASN A 175 -14.28 7.96 15.88
CA ASN A 175 -13.23 7.74 16.86
C ASN A 175 -11.83 7.87 16.25
N PHE A 176 -11.65 7.45 14.99
CA PHE A 176 -10.37 7.61 14.30
C PHE A 176 -9.97 9.07 14.06
N GLY A 177 -10.94 9.98 13.91
CA GLY A 177 -10.67 11.41 13.79
C GLY A 177 -10.06 11.97 15.07
N ASP A 178 -10.62 11.58 16.22
CA ASP A 178 -10.12 11.97 17.53
C ASP A 178 -8.75 11.31 17.81
N GLU A 179 -8.62 10.01 17.53
CA GLU A 179 -7.36 9.27 17.70
C GLU A 179 -6.22 9.89 16.89
N ARG A 180 -6.48 10.31 15.65
CA ARG A 180 -5.50 11.01 14.83
C ARG A 180 -5.08 12.33 15.47
N GLY A 181 -6.03 13.09 15.98
CA GLY A 181 -5.74 14.37 16.65
C GLY A 181 -4.86 14.18 17.88
N ASP A 182 -5.16 13.16 18.69
CA ASP A 182 -4.40 12.86 19.90
C ASP A 182 -3.03 12.25 19.59
N HIS A 183 -2.91 11.43 18.55
CA HIS A 183 -1.63 10.94 18.03
C HIS A 183 -0.69 12.10 17.68
N TRP A 184 -1.15 13.06 16.88
CA TRP A 184 -0.29 14.18 16.47
C TRP A 184 0.11 15.08 17.65
N LYS A 185 -0.77 15.31 18.61
CA LYS A 185 -0.44 16.07 19.83
C LYS A 185 0.60 15.36 20.69
N ALA A 186 0.44 14.04 20.87
CA ALA A 186 1.40 13.22 21.61
C ALA A 186 2.75 13.20 20.90
N ARG A 187 2.75 13.06 19.57
CA ARG A 187 3.95 13.12 18.73
C ARG A 187 4.67 14.47 18.88
N ALA A 188 3.94 15.58 18.82
CA ALA A 188 4.53 16.92 19.03
C ALA A 188 5.21 17.04 20.39
N SER A 189 4.57 16.53 21.44
CA SER A 189 5.10 16.56 22.81
C SER A 189 6.37 15.70 22.97
N GLN A 190 6.45 14.57 22.26
CA GLN A 190 7.67 13.75 22.20
C GLN A 190 8.80 14.49 21.49
N ILE A 191 8.52 15.13 20.36
CA ILE A 191 9.53 15.88 19.60
C ILE A 191 10.05 17.07 20.40
N ASP A 192 9.17 17.82 21.07
CA ASP A 192 9.56 18.90 21.98
C ASP A 192 10.50 18.37 23.08
N SER A 193 10.14 17.25 23.71
CA SER A 193 10.96 16.63 24.75
C SER A 193 12.33 16.16 24.22
N GLN A 194 12.38 15.63 23.00
CA GLN A 194 13.63 15.20 22.35
C GLN A 194 14.54 16.40 22.04
N ARG A 195 13.98 17.50 21.51
CA ARG A 195 14.71 18.75 21.22
C ARG A 195 15.29 19.40 22.49
N ASP A 196 14.56 19.35 23.60
CA ASP A 196 15.03 19.87 24.89
C ASP A 196 16.22 19.07 25.46
N GLN A 197 16.29 17.76 25.19
CA GLN A 197 17.40 16.91 25.64
C GLN A 197 18.67 17.10 24.81
N GLU A 198 18.55 17.44 23.52
CA GLU A 198 19.71 17.71 22.66
C GLU A 198 20.34 19.09 22.93
N THR A 199 19.60 20.00 23.57
CA THR A 199 20.05 21.37 23.87
C THR A 199 20.58 21.56 25.30
N SER A 200 20.54 20.51 26.14
CA SER A 200 21.04 20.50 27.53
C SER A 200 22.41 19.84 27.67
#